data_AF-A0A7Z9IS47-F1
#
_entry.id   AF-A0A7Z9IS47-F1
#
_cell.length_a   1.000
_cell.length_b   1.000
_cell.length_c   1.000
_cell.angle_alpha   90.00
_cell.angle_beta   90.00
_cell.angle_gamma   90.00
#
_symmetry.space_group_name_H-M   'P 1'
#
loop_
_entity.id
_entity.type
_entity.pdbx_description
1 polymer ?
#
loop_
_entity_poly.entity_id
_entity_poly.type
_entity_poly.pdbx_seq_one_letter_code
_entity_poly.pdbx_strand_id
1 'polypeptide(L)'
;MNPIIEKSIQKIIKFMPLILLIMLIFIDRNDTVYVVGFLLLLFFYTGILIARVLYARKMWHAEFGKSNLGRDPSINKMGDLIEKLDKAE
;
A
#
# COMPACT_ATOMS: atom_id res chain seq x y z
N MET A 1 0.58 -4.31 17.94
CA MET A 1 -0.73 -4.94 17.65
C MET A 1 -0.54 -6.44 17.72
N ASN A 2 -1.52 -7.23 18.17
CA ASN A 2 -1.31 -8.66 18.39
C ASN A 2 -1.02 -9.36 17.03
N PRO A 3 0.09 -10.10 16.85
CA PRO A 3 0.50 -10.66 15.55
C PRO A 3 -0.53 -11.59 14.91
N ILE A 4 -1.40 -12.20 15.71
CA ILE A 4 -2.53 -13.03 15.25
C ILE A 4 -3.58 -12.17 14.52
N ILE A 5 -3.82 -10.96 15.02
CA ILE A 5 -4.79 -10.00 14.46
C ILE A 5 -4.29 -9.47 13.12
N GLU A 6 -3.00 -9.16 13.00
CA GLU A 6 -2.39 -8.68 11.75
C GLU A 6 -2.52 -9.68 10.60
N LYS A 7 -2.23 -10.96 10.87
CA LYS A 7 -2.39 -12.04 9.88
C LYS A 7 -3.85 -12.20 9.44
N SER A 8 -4.78 -12.06 10.38
CA SER A 8 -6.22 -12.16 10.10
C SER A 8 -6.70 -11.01 9.20
N ILE A 9 -6.30 -9.78 9.52
CA ILE A 9 -6.62 -8.59 8.72
C ILE A 9 -6.06 -8.70 7.29
N GLN A 10 -4.81 -9.13 7.13
CA GLN A 10 -4.22 -9.31 5.80
C GLN A 10 -4.97 -10.35 4.96
N LYS A 11 -5.41 -11.45 5.58
CA LYS A 11 -6.19 -12.48 4.91
C LYS A 11 -7.53 -11.89 4.42
N ILE A 12 -8.23 -11.14 5.29
CA ILE A 12 -9.49 -10.48 4.93
C ILE A 12 -9.30 -9.51 3.75
N ILE A 13 -8.30 -8.62 3.80
CA ILE A 13 -8.02 -7.65 2.73
C ILE A 13 -7.72 -8.35 1.39
N LYS A 14 -7.08 -9.53 1.43
CA LYS A 14 -6.76 -10.32 0.23
C LYS A 14 -7.99 -11.00 -0.39
N PHE A 15 -8.96 -11.42 0.43
CA PHE A 15 -10.19 -12.05 -0.06
C PHE A 15 -11.29 -11.04 -0.42
N MET A 16 -11.23 -9.82 0.11
CA MET A 16 -12.24 -8.78 -0.11
C MET A 16 -12.57 -8.48 -1.60
N PRO A 17 -11.61 -8.46 -2.55
CA PRO A 17 -11.93 -8.27 -3.97
C PRO A 17 -12.84 -9.35 -4.54
N LEU A 18 -12.65 -10.60 -4.12
CA LEU A 18 -13.47 -11.72 -4.56
C LEU A 18 -14.89 -11.59 -4.01
N ILE A 19 -15.03 -11.18 -2.75
CA ILE A 19 -16.33 -10.93 -2.12
C ILE A 19 -17.06 -9.81 -2.86
N LEU A 20 -16.37 -8.70 -3.14
CA LEU A 20 -16.92 -7.58 -3.91
C LEU A 20 -17.33 -8.00 -5.32
N LEU A 21 -16.53 -8.85 -5.98
CA LEU A 21 -16.87 -9.38 -7.30
C LEU A 21 -18.14 -10.25 -7.28
N ILE A 22 -18.28 -11.13 -6.29
CA ILE A 22 -19.48 -11.94 -6.11
C ILE A 22 -20.69 -11.03 -5.85
N MET A 23 -20.57 -10.06 -4.94
CA MET A 23 -21.64 -9.11 -4.68
C MET A 23 -22.03 -8.34 -5.94
N LEU A 24 -21.07 -7.90 -6.75
CA LEU A 24 -21.33 -7.18 -8.00
C LEU A 24 -22.20 -7.99 -8.98
N ILE A 25 -22.03 -9.31 -9.03
CA ILE A 25 -22.79 -10.19 -9.93
C ILE A 25 -24.21 -10.43 -9.41
N PHE A 26 -24.35 -10.64 -8.09
CA PHE A 26 -25.59 -11.10 -7.46
C PHE A 26 -26.44 -9.97 -6.84
N ILE A 27 -25.95 -8.74 -6.82
CA ILE A 27 -26.67 -7.60 -6.25
C ILE A 27 -27.98 -7.35 -7.01
N ASP A 28 -29.06 -7.17 -6.23
CA ASP A 28 -30.31 -6.65 -6.77
C ASP A 28 -30.13 -5.17 -7.10
N ARG A 29 -30.10 -4.87 -8.39
CA ARG A 29 -29.89 -3.52 -8.93
C ARG A 29 -31.16 -2.68 -8.92
N ASN A 30 -32.33 -3.28 -8.67
CA ASN A 30 -33.58 -2.56 -8.61
C ASN A 30 -33.80 -1.90 -7.24
N ASP A 31 -33.15 -2.41 -6.21
CA ASP A 31 -33.19 -1.86 -4.86
C ASP A 31 -32.02 -0.90 -4.64
N THR A 32 -32.37 0.37 -4.40
CA THR A 32 -31.40 1.46 -4.23
C THR A 32 -30.54 1.27 -2.98
N VAL A 33 -31.06 0.65 -1.92
CA VAL A 33 -30.34 0.43 -0.66
C VAL A 33 -29.17 -0.53 -0.88
N TYR A 34 -29.40 -1.64 -1.59
CA TYR A 34 -28.32 -2.58 -1.89
C TYR A 34 -27.24 -1.92 -2.76
N VAL A 35 -27.63 -1.19 -3.81
CA VAL A 35 -26.69 -0.50 -4.72
C VAL A 35 -25.83 0.51 -3.96
N VAL A 36 -26.44 1.36 -3.13
CA VAL A 36 -25.72 2.36 -2.34
C VAL A 36 -24.80 1.69 -1.31
N GLY A 37 -25.28 0.65 -0.64
CA GLY A 37 -24.46 -0.11 0.32
C GLY A 37 -23.22 -0.73 -0.33
N PHE A 38 -23.37 -1.31 -1.52
CA PHE A 38 -22.26 -1.86 -2.29
C PHE A 38 -21.25 -0.78 -2.69
N LEU A 39 -21.72 0.37 -3.18
CA LEU A 39 -20.85 1.48 -3.57
C LEU A 39 -20.06 2.01 -2.37
N LEU A 40 -20.71 2.20 -1.22
CA LEU A 40 -20.01 2.61 0.01
C LEU A 40 -18.93 1.61 0.41
N LEU A 41 -19.25 0.31 0.42
CA LEU A 41 -18.29 -0.74 0.74
C LEU A 41 -17.10 -0.74 -0.21
N LEU A 42 -17.35 -0.54 -1.51
CA LEU A 42 -16.31 -0.43 -2.53
C LEU A 42 -15.39 0.76 -2.25
N PHE A 43 -15.95 1.95 -1.98
CA PHE A 43 -15.16 3.14 -1.66
C PHE A 43 -14.33 2.96 -0.38
N PHE A 44 -14.89 2.37 0.67
CA PHE A 44 -14.13 2.09 1.89
C PHE A 44 -12.96 1.15 1.61
N TYR A 45 -13.19 0.08 0.84
CA TYR A 45 -12.12 -0.86 0.49
C TYR A 45 -11.01 -0.19 -0.31
N THR A 46 -11.37 0.61 -1.31
CA THR A 46 -10.40 1.38 -2.10
C THR A 46 -9.64 2.37 -1.22
N GLY A 47 -10.31 3.05 -0.29
CA GLY A 47 -9.67 3.94 0.67
C GLY A 47 -8.62 3.22 1.54
N ILE A 48 -8.94 2.02 2.03
CA ILE A 48 -8.00 1.18 2.81
C ILE A 48 -6.79 0.79 1.96
N LEU A 49 -7.00 0.39 0.70
CA LEU A 49 -5.91 0.06 -0.22
C LEU A 49 -4.98 1.26 -0.46
N ILE A 50 -5.57 2.43 -0.74
CA ILE A 50 -4.82 3.67 -0.95
C ILE A 50 -4.00 3.99 0.31
N ALA A 51 -4.62 3.97 1.50
CA ALA A 51 -3.94 4.23 2.76
C ALA A 51 -2.74 3.28 2.97
N ARG A 52 -2.89 2.01 2.63
CA ARG A 52 -1.80 1.01 2.72
C ARG A 52 -0.66 1.32 1.77
N VAL A 53 -0.97 1.70 0.52
CA VAL A 53 0.04 2.10 -0.48
C VAL A 53 0.77 3.37 -0.03
N LEU A 54 0.03 4.36 0.48
CA LEU A 54 0.63 5.58 1.03
C LEU A 54 1.52 5.30 2.23
N TYR A 55 1.12 4.39 3.11
CA TYR A 55 1.93 3.98 4.26
C TYR A 55 3.24 3.33 3.79
N ALA A 56 3.18 2.38 2.85
CA ALA A 56 4.36 1.75 2.28
C ALA A 56 5.29 2.77 1.60
N ARG A 57 4.71 3.71 0.84
CA ARG A 57 5.46 4.82 0.22
C ARG A 57 6.13 5.71 1.26
N LYS A 58 5.43 6.08 2.33
CA LYS A 58 5.98 6.91 3.41
C LYS A 58 7.11 6.18 4.14
N MET A 59 6.96 4.89 4.40
CA MET A 59 7.98 4.05 5.03
C MET A 59 9.22 3.93 4.16
N TRP A 60 9.04 3.69 2.86
CA TRP A 60 10.13 3.72 1.87
C TRP A 60 10.90 5.05 1.89
N HIS A 61 10.20 6.18 1.90
CA HIS A 61 10.85 7.49 2.00
C HIS A 61 11.52 7.73 3.36
N ALA A 62 11.03 7.13 4.46
CA ALA A 62 11.65 7.26 5.77
C ALA A 62 12.95 6.43 5.87
N GLU A 63 12.98 5.22 5.32
CA GLU A 63 14.15 4.33 5.32
C GLU A 63 15.20 4.77 4.29
N PHE A 64 14.80 5.04 3.05
CA PHE A 64 15.75 5.35 1.97
C PHE A 64 15.91 6.86 1.71
N GLY A 65 14.95 7.70 2.11
CA GLY A 65 15.05 9.16 1.94
C GLY A 65 15.90 9.85 3.02
N LYS A 66 16.30 9.12 4.07
CA LYS A 66 17.32 9.54 5.04
C LYS A 66 18.73 9.11 4.66
N SER A 67 18.90 8.32 3.60
CA SER A 67 20.23 8.11 3.05
C SER A 67 20.73 9.47 2.55
N ASN A 68 21.71 10.04 3.24
CA ASN A 68 22.43 11.25 2.83
C ASN A 68 23.16 11.07 1.48
N LEU A 69 22.92 9.97 0.75
CA LEU A 69 23.52 9.65 -0.54
C LEU A 69 23.08 10.60 -1.65
N GLY A 70 21.84 11.12 -1.59
CA GLY A 70 21.35 12.14 -2.53
C GLY A 70 21.64 13.59 -2.12
N ARG A 71 22.25 13.80 -0.94
CA ARG A 71 22.51 15.12 -0.34
C ARG A 71 23.97 15.29 0.10
N ASP A 72 24.84 14.36 -0.27
CA ASP A 72 26.28 14.48 -0.09
C ASP A 72 26.80 15.38 -1.23
N PRO A 73 27.29 16.60 -0.94
CA PRO A 73 27.82 17.49 -1.97
C PRO A 73 29.07 16.91 -2.67
N SER A 74 29.66 15.82 -2.16
CA SER A 74 30.74 15.09 -2.82
C SER A 74 30.27 14.02 -3.81
N ILE A 75 28.96 13.78 -3.92
CA ILE A 75 28.38 12.80 -4.85
C ILE A 75 27.68 13.60 -5.95
N ASN A 76 28.33 13.71 -7.11
CA ASN A 76 27.79 14.45 -8.26
C ASN A 76 27.22 13.48 -9.31
N LYS A 77 27.70 12.23 -9.33
CA LYS A 77 27.26 11.19 -10.28
C LYS A 77 27.07 9.83 -9.60
N MET A 78 26.27 8.99 -10.23
CA MET A 78 25.99 7.62 -9.78
C MET A 78 27.26 6.77 -9.64
N GLY A 79 28.33 7.09 -10.37
CA GLY A 79 29.63 6.43 -10.24
C GLY A 79 30.32 6.69 -8.88
N ASP A 80 30.18 7.91 -8.34
CA ASP A 80 30.79 8.28 -7.06
C ASP A 80 30.14 7.50 -5.88
N LEU A 81 28.86 7.13 -6.03
CA LEU A 81 28.12 6.31 -5.07
C LEU A 81 28.63 4.87 -5.04
N ILE A 82 28.87 4.30 -6.23
CA ILE A 82 29.37 2.92 -6.36
C ILE A 82 30.78 2.83 -5.77
N GLU A 83 31.65 3.82 -6.04
CA GLU A 83 33.02 3.84 -5.53
C GLU A 83 33.09 3.94 -3.99
N LYS A 84 32.20 4.72 -3.36
CA LYS A 84 32.14 4.80 -1.89
C LYS A 84 31.60 3.51 -1.24
N LEU A 85 30.66 2.83 -1.90
CA LEU A 85 30.12 1.56 -1.42
C LEU A 85 31.16 0.44 -1.53
N ASP A 86 31.92 0.42 -2.61
CA ASP A 86 33.01 -0.55 -2.86
C ASP A 86 34.20 -0.36 -1.92
N LYS A 87 34.48 0.88 -1.48
CA LYS A 87 35.52 1.19 -0.48
C LYS A 87 35.11 0.97 0.98
N ALA A 88 33.82 0.75 1.27
CA ALA A 88 33.30 0.54 2.61
C ALA A 88 33.18 -0.94 3.00
N GLU A 89 33.41 -1.84 2.05
CA GLU A 89 33.58 -3.30 2.22
C GLU A 89 35.07 -3.65 2.39
#